data_AF-J9FIT9-F1
#
_entry.id   AF-J9FIT9-F1
#
_cell.length_a   1.000
_cell.length_b   1.000
_cell.length_c   1.000
_cell.angle_alpha   90.00
_cell.angle_beta   90.00
_cell.angle_gamma   90.00
#
_symmetry.space_group_name_H-M   'P 1'
#
loop_
_entity.id
_entity.type
_entity.pdbx_description
1 polymer ?
#
loop_
_entity_poly.entity_id
_entity_poly.type
_entity_poly.pdbx_seq_one_letter_code
_entity_poly.pdbx_strand_id
1 'polypeptide(L)'
;MIELSRHIENLMLKHDCVIVPGLGGFVTQYVSAQRVGSENLFLPPHRTVGFNQQLTLNDGLLVQSYMQAYDTSYPETLKLINNAVRQL
;
A
#
# COMPACT_ATOMS: atom_id res chain seq x y z
N MET A 1 -0.55 11.87 12.86
CA MET A 1 0.48 11.00 12.25
C MET A 1 -0.03 9.59 11.87
N ILE A 2 -1.21 9.14 12.33
CA ILE A 2 -1.73 7.76 12.14
C ILE A 2 -2.58 7.60 10.84
N GLU A 3 -2.85 8.66 10.10
CA GLU A 3 -3.85 8.61 9.02
C GLU A 3 -3.32 7.94 7.74
N LEU A 4 -2.08 8.23 7.33
CA LEU A 4 -1.50 7.69 6.09
C LEU A 4 -1.38 6.17 6.12
N SER A 5 -0.81 5.62 7.20
CA SER A 5 -0.66 4.17 7.37
C SER A 5 -2.00 3.45 7.34
N ARG A 6 -3.04 4.01 7.98
CA ARG A 6 -4.41 3.45 7.97
C ARG A 6 -5.02 3.46 6.56
N HIS A 7 -4.80 4.51 5.77
CA HIS A 7 -5.24 4.53 4.38
C HIS A 7 -4.52 3.46 3.55
N ILE A 8 -3.20 3.32 3.71
CA ILE A 8 -2.40 2.29 3.01
C ILE A 8 -2.86 0.89 3.40
N GLU A 9 -3.04 0.59 4.70
CA GLU A 9 -3.53 -0.69 5.19
C GLU A 9 -4.89 -1.05 4.57
N ASN A 10 -5.85 -0.13 4.63
CA ASN A 10 -7.18 -0.33 4.05
C ASN A 10 -7.14 -0.56 2.54
N LEU A 11 -6.24 0.15 1.83
CA LEU A 11 -6.06 -0.02 0.39
C LEU A 11 -5.42 -1.36 0.06
N MET A 12 -4.42 -1.81 0.82
CA MET A 12 -3.75 -3.09 0.63
C MET A 12 -4.65 -4.30 0.93
N LEU A 13 -5.67 -4.13 1.78
CA LEU A 13 -6.69 -5.18 1.98
C LEU A 13 -7.58 -5.38 0.75
N LYS A 14 -7.72 -4.36 -0.09
CA LYS A 14 -8.64 -4.35 -1.24
C LYS A 14 -7.92 -4.46 -2.59
N HIS A 15 -6.65 -4.09 -2.64
CA HIS A 15 -5.87 -3.98 -3.88
C HIS A 15 -4.53 -4.69 -3.73
N ASP A 16 -4.03 -5.20 -4.85
CA ASP A 16 -2.76 -5.91 -4.89
C ASP A 16 -1.54 -4.98 -5.06
N CYS A 17 -1.77 -3.73 -5.44
CA CYS A 17 -0.74 -2.70 -5.55
C CYS A 17 -1.28 -1.39 -4.98
N VAL A 18 -0.49 -0.69 -4.16
CA VAL A 18 -0.81 0.62 -3.62
C VAL A 18 0.42 1.50 -3.73
N ILE A 19 0.31 2.58 -4.50
CA ILE A 19 1.43 3.48 -4.76
C ILE A 19 1.32 4.72 -3.89
N VAL A 20 2.43 5.04 -3.21
CA VAL A 20 2.58 6.21 -2.35
C VAL A 20 3.46 7.23 -3.10
N PRO A 21 2.86 8.33 -3.59
CA PRO A 21 3.61 9.40 -4.26
C PRO A 21 4.78 9.89 -3.40
N GLY A 22 5.97 9.95 -3.99
CA GLY A 22 7.18 10.42 -3.30
C GLY A 22 7.86 9.39 -2.38
N LEU A 23 7.27 8.20 -2.20
CA LEU A 23 7.87 7.12 -1.41
C LEU A 23 8.16 5.87 -2.27
N GLY A 24 7.15 5.32 -2.96
CA GLY A 24 7.25 4.06 -3.69
C GLY A 24 5.93 3.28 -3.69
N GLY A 25 5.95 2.01 -4.12
CA GLY A 25 4.76 1.16 -4.19
C GLY A 25 4.83 -0.06 -3.27
N PHE A 26 3.72 -0.34 -2.59
CA PHE A 26 3.49 -1.61 -1.90
C PHE A 26 2.79 -2.56 -2.85
N VAL A 27 3.34 -3.77 -3.00
CA VAL A 27 2.76 -4.82 -3.82
C VAL A 27 2.51 -6.02 -2.93
N THR A 28 1.29 -6.55 -2.99
CA THR A 28 0.95 -7.77 -2.29
C THR A 28 0.92 -8.93 -3.26
N GLN A 29 1.57 -10.03 -2.91
CA GLN A 29 1.61 -11.23 -3.73
C GLN A 29 0.94 -12.38 -2.99
N TYR A 30 0.02 -13.04 -3.68
CA TYR A 30 -0.57 -14.27 -3.17
C TYR A 30 0.46 -15.40 -3.22
N VAL A 31 0.56 -16.11 -2.11
CA VAL A 31 1.37 -17.32 -1.97
C VAL A 31 0.42 -18.47 -1.67
N SER A 32 0.47 -19.49 -2.51
CA SER A 32 -0.34 -20.70 -2.36
C SER A 32 0.03 -21.47 -1.09
N ALA A 33 -0.85 -22.37 -0.66
CA ALA A 33 -0.54 -23.31 0.41
C ALA A 33 0.71 -24.13 0.05
N GLN A 34 1.66 -24.23 0.97
CA GLN A 34 2.93 -24.92 0.73
C GLN A 34 3.22 -25.88 1.86
N ARG A 35 3.76 -27.05 1.50
CA ARG A 35 4.29 -28.01 2.48
C ARG A 35 5.77 -27.73 2.69
N VAL A 36 6.15 -27.35 3.90
CA VAL A 36 7.54 -27.16 4.30
C VAL A 36 8.09 -28.52 4.72
N GLY A 37 8.75 -29.20 3.77
CA GLY A 37 9.22 -30.58 3.95
C GLY A 37 10.28 -30.75 5.04
N SER A 38 11.06 -29.71 5.35
CA SER A 38 12.05 -29.71 6.44
C SER A 38 11.41 -29.77 7.82
N GLU A 39 10.19 -29.23 7.97
CA GLU A 39 9.52 -29.06 9.25
C GLU A 39 8.26 -29.93 9.38
N ASN A 40 7.94 -30.73 8.35
CA ASN A 40 6.68 -31.47 8.24
C ASN A 40 5.43 -30.57 8.47
N LEU A 41 5.53 -29.29 8.10
CA LEU A 41 4.49 -28.30 8.32
C LEU A 41 3.71 -28.02 7.03
N PHE A 42 2.42 -27.80 7.16
CA PHE A 42 1.58 -27.27 6.08
C PHE A 42 1.29 -25.79 6.36
N LEU A 43 1.77 -24.92 5.48
CA LEU A 43 1.48 -23.50 5.54
C LEU A 43 0.20 -23.22 4.74
N PRO A 44 -0.79 -22.53 5.32
CA PRO A 44 -1.97 -22.09 4.59
C PRO A 44 -1.60 -21.08 3.50
N PRO A 45 -2.49 -20.85 2.52
CA PRO A 45 -2.30 -19.78 1.58
C PRO A 45 -2.25 -18.44 2.33
N HIS A 46 -1.29 -17.61 1.98
CA HIS A 46 -1.06 -16.32 2.62
C HIS A 46 -0.73 -15.26 1.58
N ARG A 47 -0.66 -14.01 2.03
CA ARG A 47 -0.31 -12.87 1.18
C ARG A 47 0.96 -12.24 1.72
N THR A 48 1.98 -12.13 0.89
CA THR A 48 3.22 -11.42 1.24
C THR A 48 3.12 -9.98 0.77
N VAL A 49 3.76 -9.06 1.50
CA VAL A 49 3.82 -7.65 1.14
C VAL A 49 5.27 -7.31 0.82
N GLY A 50 5.50 -6.81 -0.39
CA GLY A 50 6.76 -6.25 -0.83
C GLY A 50 6.66 -4.74 -0.98
N PHE A 51 7.74 -4.03 -0.71
CA PHE A 51 7.87 -2.62 -1.03
C PHE A 51 8.88 -2.43 -2.16
N ASN A 52 8.52 -1.60 -3.14
CA ASN A 52 9.39 -1.26 -4.25
C ASN A 52 9.41 0.25 -4.46
N GLN A 53 10.55 0.86 -4.16
CA GLN A 53 10.77 2.30 -4.28
C GLN A 53 10.75 2.79 -5.75
N GLN A 54 11.01 1.91 -6.71
CA GLN A 54 11.02 2.26 -8.14
C GLN A 54 9.61 2.42 -8.72
N LEU A 55 8.58 1.90 -8.04
CA LEU A 55 7.17 2.09 -8.41
C LEU A 55 6.74 3.52 -8.07
N THR A 56 6.97 4.43 -9.01
CA THR A 56 6.63 5.86 -8.91
C THR A 56 5.39 6.24 -9.72
N LEU A 57 4.85 5.30 -10.50
CA LEU A 57 3.72 5.54 -11.39
C LEU A 57 2.42 5.54 -10.59
N ASN A 58 1.97 6.70 -10.13
CA ASN A 58 0.79 6.83 -9.28
C ASN A 58 -0.44 6.13 -9.89
N ASP A 59 -0.95 5.12 -9.17
CA ASP A 59 -2.19 4.39 -9.48
C ASP A 59 -3.45 5.19 -9.11
N GLY A 60 -3.27 6.31 -8.41
CA GLY A 60 -4.35 7.19 -7.95
C GLY A 60 -5.15 6.63 -6.77
N LEU A 61 -4.86 5.43 -6.28
CA LEU A 61 -5.65 4.76 -5.23
C LEU A 61 -5.55 5.50 -3.90
N LEU A 62 -4.32 5.86 -3.50
CA LEU A 62 -4.10 6.61 -2.27
C LEU A 62 -4.69 8.02 -2.35
N VAL A 63 -4.52 8.67 -3.50
CA VAL A 63 -5.07 10.02 -3.74
C VAL A 63 -6.59 10.00 -3.67
N GLN A 64 -7.24 9.03 -4.33
CA GLN A 64 -8.69 8.88 -4.30
C GLN A 64 -9.21 8.59 -2.89
N SER A 65 -8.52 7.73 -2.12
CA SER A 65 -8.91 7.44 -0.73
C SER A 65 -8.87 8.68 0.16
N TYR A 66 -7.85 9.54 -0.02
CA TYR A 66 -7.76 10.81 0.68
C TYR A 66 -8.82 11.80 0.20
N MET A 67 -9.04 11.94 -1.11
CA MET A 67 -10.08 12.82 -1.64
C MET A 67 -11.46 12.46 -1.09
N GLN A 68 -11.77 11.16 -0.97
CA GLN A 68 -13.03 10.70 -0.37
C GLN A 68 -13.13 10.98 1.12
N ALA A 69 -12.01 10.95 1.86
CA ALA A 69 -12.00 11.16 3.30
C ALA A 69 -12.02 12.64 3.70
N TYR A 70 -11.40 13.52 2.90
CA TYR A 70 -11.20 14.94 3.25
C TYR A 70 -11.90 15.92 2.28
N ASP A 71 -12.60 15.42 1.26
CA ASP A 71 -13.28 16.21 0.22
C ASP A 71 -12.36 17.27 -0.44
N THR A 72 -11.13 16.85 -0.74
CA THR A 72 -10.08 17.71 -1.30
C THR A 72 -9.93 17.54 -2.80
N SER A 73 -9.40 18.57 -3.47
CA SER A 73 -9.04 18.46 -4.88
C SER A 73 -7.78 17.60 -5.08
N TYR A 74 -7.62 17.01 -6.27
CA TYR A 74 -6.46 16.18 -6.62
C TYR A 74 -5.09 16.85 -6.34
N PRO A 75 -4.82 18.11 -6.78
CA PRO A 75 -3.51 18.73 -6.53
C PRO A 75 -3.26 19.04 -5.05
N GLU A 76 -4.29 19.41 -4.29
CA GLU A 76 -4.18 19.63 -2.84
C GLU A 76 -3.90 18.33 -2.09
N THR A 77 -4.57 17.25 -2.48
CA THR A 77 -4.38 15.92 -1.91
C THR A 77 -2.95 15.40 -2.14
N LEU A 78 -2.42 15.59 -3.34
CA LEU A 78 -1.02 15.24 -3.64
C LEU A 78 -0.03 16.01 -2.76
N LYS A 79 -0.26 17.31 -2.51
CA LYS A 79 0.58 18.09 -1.60
C LYS A 79 0.52 17.55 -0.17
N LEU A 80 -0.68 17.22 0.32
CA LEU A 80 -0.87 16.65 1.66
C LEU A 80 -0.12 15.33 1.83
N ILE A 81 -0.25 14.43 0.86
CA ILE A 81 0.44 13.13 0.90
C ILE A 81 1.96 13.33 0.84
N ASN A 82 2.48 14.16 -0.07
CA ASN A 82 3.91 14.43 -0.16
C ASN A 82 4.46 15.07 1.13
N ASN A 83 3.71 15.99 1.75
CA ASN A 83 4.11 16.59 3.02
C ASN A 83 4.12 15.56 4.15
N ALA A 84 3.13 14.67 4.21
CA ALA A 84 3.07 13.59 5.18
C ALA A 84 4.25 12.62 5.01
N VAL A 85 4.63 12.30 3.77
CA VAL A 85 5.80 11.45 3.47
C VAL A 85 7.11 12.13 3.86
N ARG A 86 7.26 13.44 3.63
CA ARG A 86 8.47 14.19 4.03
C ARG A 86 8.66 14.35 5.53
N GLN A 87 7.60 14.17 6.31
CA GLN A 87 7.63 14.24 7.78
C GLN A 87 7.91 12.88 8.44
N LEU A 88 7.96 11.79 7.66
CA LEU A 88 8.44 10.48 8.08
C LEU A 88 9.97 10.42 7.98
#